data_AF-A0A9E5WW06-F1
#
_entry.id   AF-A0A9E5WW06-F1
#
_cell.length_a   1.000
_cell.length_b   1.000
_cell.length_c   1.000
_cell.angle_alpha   90.00
_cell.angle_beta   90.00
_cell.angle_gamma   90.00
#
_symmetry.space_group_name_H-M   'P 1'
#
loop_
_entity.id
_entity.type
_entity.pdbx_description
1 polymer ?
#
loop_
_entity_poly.entity_id
_entity_poly.type
_entity_poly.pdbx_seq_one_letter_code
_entity_poly.pdbx_strand_id
1 'polypeptide(L)' 'MASNDLTLDTSGYRCPLPVIRLEAALRGLADGAQVTVIADDPVAAVDIPHFCRKAGHAVTRLESAPGICVFLVTRAAKSV' A
#
# COMPACT_ATOMS: atom_id res chain seq x y z
N MET A 1 -16.08 -3.41 15.63
CA MET A 1 -14.86 -3.92 14.96
C MET A 1 -14.55 -2.93 13.85
N ALA A 2 -13.92 -1.81 14.19
CA ALA A 2 -13.52 -0.80 13.21
C ALA A 2 -12.07 -1.13 12.83
N SER A 3 -11.91 -2.07 11.91
CA SER A 3 -10.68 -2.19 11.15
C SER A 3 -10.40 -0.80 10.56
N ASN A 4 -9.32 -0.16 10.99
CA ASN A 4 -8.99 1.18 10.55
C ASN A 4 -8.38 1.09 9.14
N ASP A 5 -9.23 0.70 8.18
CA ASP A 5 -8.88 0.45 6.79
C ASP A 5 -8.73 1.79 6.07
N LEU A 6 -7.49 2.27 6.00
CA LEU A 6 -7.19 3.48 5.25
C LEU A 6 -7.10 3.12 3.77
N THR A 7 -7.99 3.68 2.94
CA THR A 7 -7.90 3.51 1.49
C THR A 7 -7.18 4.70 0.86
N LEU A 8 -6.05 4.43 0.21
CA LEU A 8 -5.29 5.34 -0.61
C LEU A 8 -5.62 5.11 -2.08
N ASP A 9 -6.41 6.00 -2.65
CA ASP A 9 -6.57 6.07 -4.09
C ASP A 9 -5.41 6.85 -4.71
N THR A 10 -4.60 6.16 -5.48
CA THR A 10 -3.47 6.71 -6.24
C THR A 10 -3.66 6.49 -7.75
N SER A 11 -4.88 6.16 -8.18
CA SER A 11 -5.22 6.10 -9.60
C SER A 11 -4.97 7.46 -10.26
N GLY A 12 -4.34 7.46 -11.44
CA GLY A 12 -3.91 8.66 -12.14
C GLY A 12 -2.61 9.30 -11.64
N TYR A 13 -2.02 8.81 -10.53
CA TYR A 13 -0.69 9.22 -10.08
C TYR A 13 0.38 8.26 -10.59
N ARG A 14 1.38 8.81 -11.27
CA ARG A 14 2.53 8.05 -11.78
C ARG A 14 3.58 7.84 -10.69
N CYS A 15 4.34 6.76 -10.78
CA CYS A 15 5.54 6.56 -9.97
C CYS A 15 6.44 7.81 -9.99
N PRO A 16 6.96 8.30 -8.82
CA PRO A 16 7.00 7.65 -7.50
C PRO A 16 5.93 8.07 -6.49
N LEU A 17 4.91 8.83 -6.89
CA LEU A 17 3.90 9.35 -5.96
C LEU A 17 3.13 8.29 -5.15
N PRO A 18 2.73 7.13 -5.71
CA PRO A 18 2.00 6.10 -4.97
C PRO A 18 2.77 5.56 -3.76
N VAL A 19 4.08 5.33 -3.93
CA VAL A 19 4.96 4.81 -2.88
C VAL A 19 5.12 5.85 -1.76
N ILE A 20 5.33 7.11 -2.12
CA ILE A 20 5.49 8.20 -1.15
C ILE A 20 4.21 8.39 -0.33
N ARG A 21 3.03 8.34 -0.95
CA ARG A 21 1.75 8.44 -0.24
C ARG A 21 1.50 7.25 0.67
N LEU A 22 1.82 6.05 0.21
CA LEU A 22 1.75 4.84 1.03
C LEU A 22 2.66 4.94 2.25
N GLU A 23 3.92 5.35 2.07
CA GLU A 23 4.86 5.54 3.17
C GLU A 23 4.34 6.57 4.18
N ALA A 24 3.88 7.73 3.70
CA ALA A 24 3.33 8.77 4.55
C ALA A 24 2.12 8.28 5.38
N ALA A 25 1.22 7.51 4.77
CA ALA A 25 0.11 6.88 5.47
C ALA A 25 0.58 5.88 6.54
N LEU A 26 1.52 5.00 6.21
CA LEU A 26 2.02 3.99 7.14
C LEU A 26 2.75 4.59 8.35
N ARG A 27 3.41 5.75 8.18
CA ARG A 27 4.05 6.48 9.29
C ARG A 27 3.05 6.92 10.37
N GLY A 28 1.82 7.31 9.96
CA GLY A 28 0.72 7.64 10.89
C GLY A 28 -0.02 6.41 11.45
N LEU A 29 0.33 5.23 10.92
CA LEU A 29 -0.10 3.88 11.32
C LEU A 29 -0.08 3.59 12.83
N ALA A 30 -0.96 2.73 13.35
CA ALA A 30 -0.57 1.82 14.44
C ALA A 30 0.00 0.53 13.84
N ASP A 31 0.78 -0.22 14.62
CA ASP A 31 1.22 -1.54 14.19
C ASP A 31 0.02 -2.49 14.03
N GLY A 32 0.01 -3.28 12.96
CA GLY A 32 -1.12 -4.11 12.56
C GLY A 32 -2.22 -3.37 11.79
N ALA A 33 -2.10 -2.06 11.58
CA ALA A 33 -3.05 -1.32 10.75
C ALA A 33 -2.94 -1.73 9.27
N GLN A 34 -4.07 -1.68 8.58
CA GLN A 34 -4.19 -2.05 7.17
C GLN A 34 -4.49 -0.83 6.30
N VAL A 35 -3.83 -0.77 5.15
CA VAL A 35 -3.95 0.29 4.16
C VAL A 35 -4.23 -0.35 2.81
N THR A 36 -5.32 0.01 2.18
CA THR A 36 -5.64 -0.41 0.81
C THR A 36 -5.12 0.63 -0.16
N VAL A 37 -4.27 0.26 -1.10
CA VAL A 37 -3.74 1.15 -2.15
C VAL A 37 -4.32 0.76 -3.49
N ILE A 38 -4.93 1.72 -4.18
CA ILE A 38 -5.46 1.54 -5.54
C ILE A 38 -4.52 2.27 -6.49
N ALA A 39 -3.98 1.55 -7.47
CA ALA A 39 -3.08 2.09 -8.48
C ALA A 39 -3.43 1.52 -9.86
N ASP A 40 -3.42 2.35 -10.88
CA ASP A 40 -3.63 1.97 -12.28
C ASP A 40 -2.31 1.88 -13.08
N ASP A 41 -1.19 2.25 -12.46
CA ASP A 41 0.14 2.24 -13.07
C ASP A 41 0.83 0.87 -12.95
N PRO A 42 1.26 0.24 -14.07
CA PRO A 42 2.00 -1.02 -14.04
C PRO A 42 3.34 -0.90 -13.28
N VAL A 43 3.96 0.28 -13.24
CA VAL A 43 5.20 0.49 -12.48
C VAL A 43 4.92 0.47 -10.98
N ALA A 44 3.88 1.19 -10.53
CA ALA A 44 3.44 1.17 -9.13
C ALA A 44 3.08 -0.25 -8.67
N ALA A 45 2.53 -1.07 -9.56
CA ALA A 45 2.21 -2.47 -9.26
C ALA A 45 3.43 -3.34 -8.89
N VAL A 46 4.62 -2.95 -9.35
CA VAL A 46 5.90 -3.61 -9.02
C VAL A 46 6.59 -2.92 -7.84
N ASP A 47 6.56 -1.59 -7.81
CA ASP A 47 7.25 -0.81 -6.78
C ASP A 47 6.60 -0.89 -5.40
N ILE A 48 5.26 -0.92 -5.30
CA ILE A 48 4.55 -1.05 -4.02
C ILE A 48 4.99 -2.30 -3.26
N PRO A 49 4.93 -3.53 -3.84
CA PRO A 49 5.35 -4.72 -3.10
C PRO A 49 6.86 -4.72 -2.81
N HIS A 50 7.68 -4.13 -3.69
CA HIS A 50 9.11 -4.00 -3.45
C HIS A 50 9.40 -3.08 -2.24
N PHE A 51 8.75 -1.91 -2.19
CA PHE A 51 8.83 -0.98 -1.06
C PHE A 51 8.36 -1.64 0.23
N CYS A 52 7.21 -2.32 0.23
CA CYS A 52 6.68 -2.98 1.43
C CYS A 52 7.66 -4.02 1.96
N ARG A 53 8.21 -4.88 1.10
CA ARG A 53 9.22 -5.88 1.49
C ARG A 53 10.49 -5.22 2.06
N LYS A 54 10.96 -4.14 1.45
CA LYS A 54 12.14 -3.39 1.92
C LYS A 54 11.89 -2.69 3.26
N ALA A 55 10.68 -2.17 3.47
CA ALA A 55 10.27 -1.52 4.71
C ALA A 55 9.93 -2.52 5.84
N GLY A 56 9.75 -3.80 5.49
CA GLY A 56 9.35 -4.86 6.42
C GLY A 56 7.84 -4.96 6.63
N HIS A 57 7.03 -4.32 5.79
CA HIS A 57 5.57 -4.38 5.85
C HIS A 57 5.04 -5.57 5.05
N ALA A 58 3.89 -6.10 5.47
CA ALA A 58 3.20 -7.13 4.73
C ALA A 58 2.37 -6.50 3.60
N VAL A 59 2.34 -7.14 2.44
CA VAL A 59 1.62 -6.67 1.25
C VAL A 59 0.95 -7.85 0.57
N THR A 60 -0.32 -7.67 0.25
CA THR A 60 -1.15 -8.65 -0.45
C THR A 60 -1.77 -7.96 -1.65
N ARG A 61 -1.57 -8.51 -2.84
CA ARG A 61 -2.26 -8.03 -4.03
C ARG A 61 -3.68 -8.60 -4.02
N LEU A 62 -4.67 -7.74 -4.15
CA LEU A 62 -6.07 -8.14 -4.30
C LEU A 62 -6.40 -8.26 -5.80
N GLU A 63 -7.31 -9.17 -6.12
CA GLU A 63 -7.88 -9.25 -7.47
C GLU A 63 -8.70 -7.98 -7.75
N SER A 64 -8.49 -7.38 -8.91
CA SER A 64 -9.16 -6.16 -9.33
C SER A 64 -9.41 -6.18 -10.84
N ALA A 65 -10.14 -5.17 -11.31
CA ALA A 65 -10.49 -5.00 -12.71
C ALA A 65 -9.23 -4.89 -13.61
N PRO A 66 -9.33 -5.31 -14.89
CA PRO A 66 -8.23 -5.16 -15.84
C PRO A 66 -7.82 -3.68 -15.97
N GLY A 67 -6.55 -3.39 -15.67
CA GLY A 67 -5.99 -2.03 -15.68
C GLY A 67 -5.92 -1.36 -14.31
N ILE A 68 -6.54 -1.94 -13.27
CA ILE A 68 -6.43 -1.46 -11.89
C ILE A 68 -5.76 -2.55 -11.04
N CYS A 69 -4.84 -2.14 -10.18
CA CYS A 69 -4.21 -2.98 -9.18
C CYS A 69 -4.55 -2.46 -7.79
N VAL A 70 -5.05 -3.36 -6.94
CA VAL A 70 -5.35 -3.06 -5.54
C VAL A 70 -4.38 -3.84 -4.66
N PHE A 71 -3.75 -3.16 -3.72
CA PHE A 71 -2.79 -3.72 -2.78
C PHE A 71 -3.26 -3.48 -1.35
N LEU A 72 -3.41 -4.54 -0.58
CA LEU A 72 -3.63 -4.47 0.85
C LEU A 72 -2.27 -4.52 1.55
N VAL A 73 -1.86 -3.42 2.16
CA VAL A 73 -0.62 -3.29 2.90
C VAL A 73 -0.94 -3.31 4.39
N THR A 74 -0.35 -4.24 5.13
CA THR A 74 -0.45 -4.28 6.59
C THR A 74 0.85 -3.79 7.17
N ARG A 75 0.77 -2.74 8.00
CA ARG A 75 1.92 -2.24 8.75
C ARG A 75 2.36 -3.33 9.73
N ALA A 76 3.53 -3.90 9.48
CA ALA A 76 4.19 -4.73 10.48
C ALA A 76 4.70 -3.87 11.64
N ALA A 77 4.56 -4.37 12.86
CA ALA A 77 5.31 -3.84 14.00
C ALA A 77 6.79 -4.04 13.70
N LYS A 78 7.58 -2.96 13.73
CA LYS A 78 9.02 -3.13 13.89
C LYS A 78 9.22 -3.60 15.33
N SER A 79 9.22 -4.92 15.52
CA SER A 79 9.80 -5.52 16.71
C SER A 79 11.27 -5.11 16.73
N VAL A 80 11.57 -4.15 17.61
CA VAL A 80 12.92 -3.72 17.98
C VAL A 80 13.67 -4.87 18.61
#